data_AF-A0A519CLA9-F1
#
_entry.id   AF-A0A519CLA9-F1
#
_cell.length_a   1.000
_cell.length_b   1.000
_cell.length_c   1.000
_cell.angle_alpha   90.00
_cell.angle_beta   90.00
_cell.angle_gamma   90.00
#
_symmetry.space_group_name_H-M   'P 1'
#
loop_
_entity.id
_entity.type
_entity.pdbx_description
1 polymer ?
#
loop_
_entity_poly.entity_id
_entity_poly.type
_entity_poly.pdbx_seq_one_letter_code
_entity_poly.pdbx_strand_id
1 'polypeptide(L)'
;MLLNFKLFQENIDRINDLAREANIEWFCTPMDASLVSLIEPYVKKIKIRYLDGKNLLENKSSKLIDTVLQTHKKIIISSDSSPKSSKYFGNKKIKWLYVVPKYPCSFDDLDFRKMNDFNGYSNHCPNILAPVVAVILGAKIIEVHVTSDKKKNFIDNPVSFDFIELKEMVSQIRNCEKIMR
;
A
#
# COMPACT_ATOMS: atom_id res chain seq x y z
N MET A 1 -0.75 8.55 -18.88
CA MET A 1 -0.25 7.24 -19.32
C MET A 1 -0.83 6.13 -18.41
N LEU A 2 -2.15 5.90 -18.49
CA LEU A 2 -2.87 4.82 -17.77
C LEU A 2 -3.89 4.11 -18.70
N LEU A 3 -3.88 4.43 -20.00
CA LEU A 3 -4.98 4.13 -20.92
C LEU A 3 -5.10 2.65 -21.32
N ASN A 4 -4.11 1.80 -21.03
CA ASN A 4 -4.03 0.45 -21.59
C ASN A 4 -4.17 -0.71 -20.59
N PHE A 5 -4.46 -0.44 -19.31
CA PHE A 5 -4.61 -1.51 -18.30
C PHE A 5 -5.99 -1.43 -17.63
N LYS A 6 -7.04 -1.65 -18.41
CA LYS A 6 -8.39 -1.79 -17.85
C LYS A 6 -8.55 -3.21 -17.31
N LEU A 7 -8.90 -3.33 -16.02
CA LEU A 7 -9.27 -4.62 -15.44
C LEU A 7 -10.68 -4.98 -15.93
N PHE A 8 -10.77 -6.09 -16.64
CA PHE A 8 -12.04 -6.74 -16.99
C PHE A 8 -12.33 -7.86 -16.01
N GLN A 9 -13.57 -8.31 -15.96
CA GLN A 9 -14.01 -9.39 -15.07
C GLN A 9 -13.14 -10.65 -15.22
N GLU A 10 -12.84 -11.04 -16.45
CA GLU A 10 -11.97 -12.19 -16.76
C GLU A 10 -10.56 -12.06 -16.14
N ASN A 11 -9.98 -10.85 -16.16
CA ASN A 11 -8.67 -10.60 -15.55
C ASN A 11 -8.75 -10.70 -14.02
N ILE A 12 -9.86 -10.25 -13.41
CA ILE A 12 -10.09 -10.32 -11.97
C ILE A 12 -10.24 -11.78 -11.53
N ASP A 13 -11.01 -12.58 -12.27
CA ASP A 13 -11.19 -14.00 -12.00
C ASP A 13 -9.85 -14.73 -12.08
N ARG A 14 -9.05 -14.44 -13.11
CA ARG A 14 -7.71 -15.01 -13.27
C ARG A 14 -6.76 -14.62 -12.14
N ILE A 15 -6.77 -13.37 -11.69
CA ILE A 15 -5.98 -12.92 -10.54
C ILE A 15 -6.41 -13.68 -9.28
N ASN A 16 -7.71 -13.84 -9.07
CA ASN A 16 -8.25 -14.52 -7.91
C ASN A 16 -7.84 -16.00 -7.85
N ASP A 17 -7.90 -16.69 -8.98
CA ASP A 17 -7.48 -18.10 -9.07
C ASP A 17 -5.98 -18.25 -8.80
N LEU A 18 -5.14 -17.43 -9.43
CA LEU A 18 -3.69 -17.44 -9.19
C LEU A 18 -3.34 -17.12 -7.73
N ALA A 19 -4.04 -16.17 -7.11
CA ALA A 19 -3.84 -15.81 -5.72
C ALA A 19 -4.23 -16.97 -4.78
N ARG A 20 -5.31 -17.70 -5.08
CA ARG A 20 -5.72 -18.90 -4.34
C ARG A 20 -4.72 -20.04 -4.49
N GLU A 21 -4.26 -20.31 -5.70
CA GLU A 21 -3.23 -21.32 -6.00
C GLU A 21 -1.92 -21.01 -5.25
N ALA A 22 -1.52 -19.75 -5.22
CA ALA A 22 -0.31 -19.29 -4.52
C ALA A 22 -0.48 -19.14 -3.00
N ASN A 23 -1.70 -19.33 -2.46
CA ASN A 23 -2.05 -19.06 -1.06
C ASN A 23 -1.68 -17.63 -0.60
N ILE A 24 -1.97 -16.64 -1.44
CA ILE A 24 -1.72 -15.21 -1.19
C ILE A 24 -3.05 -14.48 -1.12
N GLU A 25 -3.28 -13.70 -0.07
CA GLU A 25 -4.42 -12.77 -0.03
C GLU A 25 -4.14 -11.59 -0.96
N TRP A 26 -5.01 -11.37 -1.94
CA TRP A 26 -4.93 -10.21 -2.81
C TRP A 26 -5.96 -9.14 -2.42
N PHE A 27 -5.61 -7.89 -2.71
CA PHE A 27 -6.48 -6.72 -2.61
C PHE A 27 -6.12 -5.76 -3.74
N CYS A 28 -6.91 -4.69 -3.91
CA CYS A 28 -6.73 -3.75 -5.00
C CYS A 28 -6.85 -2.30 -4.52
N THR A 29 -6.21 -1.41 -5.26
CA THR A 29 -6.38 0.05 -5.17
C THR A 29 -7.29 0.51 -6.30
N PRO A 30 -8.62 0.55 -6.12
CA PRO A 30 -9.52 1.03 -7.15
C PRO A 30 -9.33 2.53 -7.40
N MET A 31 -9.34 2.94 -8.68
CA MET A 31 -9.20 4.35 -9.08
C MET A 31 -10.56 5.05 -9.26
N ASP A 32 -11.65 4.29 -9.27
CA ASP A 32 -13.02 4.78 -9.38
C ASP A 32 -14.01 3.81 -8.70
N ALA A 33 -15.24 4.28 -8.49
CA ALA A 33 -16.29 3.52 -7.80
C ALA A 33 -16.76 2.27 -8.56
N SER A 34 -16.65 2.24 -9.90
CA SER A 34 -17.07 1.06 -10.68
C SER A 34 -16.16 -0.13 -10.43
N LEU A 35 -14.84 0.11 -10.31
CA LEU A 35 -13.89 -0.94 -9.99
C LEU A 35 -14.06 -1.47 -8.56
N VAL A 36 -14.53 -0.65 -7.62
CA VAL A 36 -14.87 -1.11 -6.26
C VAL A 36 -15.90 -2.23 -6.32
N SER A 37 -17.00 -2.02 -7.04
CA SER A 37 -18.07 -3.02 -7.18
C SER A 37 -17.60 -4.31 -7.86
N LEU A 38 -16.68 -4.23 -8.83
CA LEU A 38 -16.13 -5.43 -9.49
C LEU A 38 -15.27 -6.27 -8.55
N ILE A 39 -14.40 -5.66 -7.73
CA ILE A 39 -13.47 -6.39 -6.86
C ILE A 39 -14.12 -6.84 -5.54
N GLU A 40 -15.20 -6.18 -5.12
CA GLU A 40 -15.81 -6.35 -3.80
C GLU A 40 -16.10 -7.81 -3.43
N PRO A 41 -16.64 -8.66 -4.32
CA PRO A 41 -16.93 -10.06 -3.98
C PRO A 41 -15.68 -10.89 -3.64
N TYR A 42 -14.50 -10.46 -4.11
CA TYR A 42 -13.27 -11.25 -4.05
C TYR A 42 -12.36 -10.86 -2.89
N VAL A 43 -12.27 -9.56 -2.58
CA VAL A 43 -11.25 -9.03 -1.67
C VAL A 43 -11.78 -8.82 -0.26
N LYS A 44 -10.93 -9.03 0.76
CA LYS A 44 -11.25 -8.73 2.17
C LYS A 44 -10.86 -7.31 2.59
N LYS A 45 -10.00 -6.67 1.80
CA LYS A 45 -9.43 -5.36 2.06
C LYS A 45 -9.41 -4.53 0.77
N ILE A 46 -9.45 -3.21 0.91
CA ILE A 46 -9.34 -2.27 -0.22
C ILE A 46 -8.29 -1.21 0.15
N LYS A 47 -7.44 -0.84 -0.81
CA LYS A 47 -6.45 0.23 -0.66
C LYS A 47 -6.98 1.52 -1.27
N ILE A 48 -6.74 2.64 -0.62
CA ILE A 48 -6.93 3.99 -1.15
C ILE A 48 -5.53 4.59 -1.35
N ARG A 49 -5.21 5.02 -2.58
CA ARG A 49 -3.91 5.65 -2.88
C ARG A 49 -3.79 7.01 -2.19
N TYR A 50 -2.56 7.49 -2.08
CA TYR A 50 -2.22 8.81 -1.52
C TYR A 50 -3.13 9.95 -2.01
N LEU A 51 -3.30 10.06 -3.32
CA LEU A 51 -4.04 11.17 -3.95
C LEU A 51 -5.50 11.23 -3.48
N ASP A 52 -6.19 10.08 -3.47
CA ASP A 52 -7.59 10.02 -3.04
C ASP A 52 -7.70 10.08 -1.50
N GLY A 53 -6.67 9.61 -0.78
CA GLY A 53 -6.56 9.66 0.67
C GLY A 53 -6.52 11.09 1.24
N LYS A 54 -6.09 12.09 0.45
CA LYS A 54 -6.10 13.51 0.87
C LYS A 54 -7.49 13.98 1.31
N ASN A 55 -8.54 13.57 0.61
CA ASN A 55 -9.91 13.92 0.97
C ASN A 55 -10.26 13.40 2.38
N LEU A 56 -9.78 12.22 2.76
CA LEU A 56 -10.03 11.65 4.09
C LEU A 56 -9.30 12.42 5.20
N LEU A 57 -8.15 13.01 4.92
CA LEU A 57 -7.42 13.87 5.87
C LEU A 57 -8.15 15.21 6.09
N GLU A 58 -8.75 15.74 5.03
CA GLU A 58 -9.55 16.96 5.03
C GLU A 58 -11.01 16.71 5.45
N ASN A 59 -11.36 15.48 5.82
CA ASN A 59 -12.72 15.05 6.17
C ASN A 59 -13.76 15.28 5.06
N LYS A 60 -13.31 15.34 3.80
CA LYS A 60 -14.13 15.44 2.59
C LYS A 60 -14.53 14.05 2.08
N SER A 61 -15.69 13.99 1.45
CA SER A 61 -16.17 12.80 0.73
C SER A 61 -15.78 12.87 -0.75
N SER A 62 -15.74 11.72 -1.40
CA SER A 62 -15.79 11.57 -2.85
C SER A 62 -16.61 10.33 -3.19
N LYS A 63 -17.09 10.22 -4.43
CA LYS A 63 -17.81 9.03 -4.89
C LYS A 63 -17.02 7.73 -4.63
N LEU A 64 -15.71 7.73 -4.89
CA LEU A 64 -14.85 6.59 -4.62
C LEU A 64 -14.79 6.27 -3.12
N ILE A 65 -14.55 7.28 -2.28
CA ILE A 65 -14.45 7.10 -0.82
C ILE A 65 -15.75 6.54 -0.24
N ASP A 66 -16.88 7.12 -0.62
CA ASP A 66 -18.18 6.70 -0.09
C ASP A 66 -18.48 5.26 -0.48
N THR A 67 -18.23 4.87 -1.75
CA THR A 67 -18.40 3.49 -2.19
C THR A 67 -17.46 2.53 -1.43
N VAL A 68 -16.18 2.88 -1.25
CA VAL A 68 -15.25 2.03 -0.47
C VAL A 68 -15.70 1.88 0.99
N LEU A 69 -16.18 2.95 1.63
CA LEU A 69 -16.68 2.91 3.01
C LEU A 69 -17.94 2.06 3.15
N GLN A 70 -18.83 2.08 2.16
CA GLN A 70 -20.07 1.28 2.11
C GLN A 70 -19.81 -0.22 2.05
N THR A 71 -18.65 -0.66 1.53
CA THR A 71 -18.28 -2.10 1.53
C THR A 71 -18.08 -2.68 2.94
N HIS A 72 -17.88 -1.81 3.94
CA HIS A 72 -17.55 -2.18 5.32
C HIS A 72 -16.30 -3.09 5.49
N LYS A 73 -15.47 -3.21 4.45
CA LYS A 73 -14.22 -3.99 4.45
C LYS A 73 -13.11 -3.29 5.22
N LYS A 74 -11.97 -3.98 5.39
CA LYS A 74 -10.77 -3.33 5.92
C LYS A 74 -10.21 -2.40 4.85
N ILE A 75 -9.74 -1.23 5.26
CA ILE A 75 -9.23 -0.20 4.35
C ILE A 75 -7.78 0.11 4.73
N ILE A 76 -6.92 0.21 3.73
CA ILE A 76 -5.56 0.72 3.87
C ILE A 76 -5.49 2.06 3.13
N ILE A 77 -4.86 3.08 3.69
CA ILE A 77 -4.75 4.41 3.09
C ILE A 77 -3.29 4.85 3.18
N SER A 78 -2.72 5.39 2.10
CA SER A 78 -1.41 6.07 2.17
C SER A 78 -1.58 7.55 2.46
N SER A 79 -0.73 8.13 3.32
CA SER A 79 -0.69 9.56 3.62
C SER A 79 0.74 10.03 3.92
N ASP A 80 1.08 11.26 3.53
CA ASP A 80 2.37 11.92 3.81
C ASP A 80 2.35 12.78 5.09
N SER A 81 1.17 12.94 5.68
CA SER A 81 0.89 13.76 6.84
C SER A 81 0.10 12.98 7.88
N SER A 82 0.19 13.41 9.14
CA SER A 82 -0.42 12.70 10.26
C SER A 82 -1.95 12.56 10.05
N PRO A 83 -2.50 11.34 10.10
CA PRO A 83 -3.94 11.13 9.91
C PRO A 83 -4.76 11.51 11.15
N LYS A 84 -4.14 12.00 12.24
CA LYS A 84 -4.81 12.34 13.51
C LYS A 84 -5.97 13.32 13.37
N SER A 85 -5.94 14.22 12.37
CA SER A 85 -7.02 15.18 12.10
C SER A 85 -8.23 14.57 11.38
N SER A 86 -8.09 13.37 10.82
CA SER A 86 -9.18 12.67 10.16
C SER A 86 -10.17 12.11 11.18
N LYS A 87 -11.47 12.27 10.95
CA LYS A 87 -12.54 11.63 11.74
C LYS A 87 -12.49 10.10 11.67
N TYR A 88 -11.74 9.56 10.70
CA TYR A 88 -11.49 8.13 10.53
C TYR A 88 -10.26 7.65 11.31
N PHE A 89 -9.52 8.55 11.95
CA PHE A 89 -8.43 8.21 12.85
C PHE A 89 -8.97 7.39 14.03
N GLY A 90 -8.30 6.29 14.35
CA GLY A 90 -8.74 5.34 15.39
C GLY A 90 -9.79 4.30 14.94
N ASN A 91 -10.34 4.40 13.73
CA ASN A 91 -11.22 3.35 13.22
C ASN A 91 -10.43 2.03 13.04
N LYS A 92 -10.82 0.97 13.75
CA LYS A 92 -10.10 -0.32 13.75
C LYS A 92 -10.03 -1.00 12.38
N LYS A 93 -10.96 -0.70 11.46
CA LYS A 93 -10.98 -1.22 10.09
C LYS A 93 -10.08 -0.43 9.14
N ILE A 94 -9.62 0.76 9.52
CA ILE A 94 -8.81 1.64 8.67
C ILE A 94 -7.37 1.64 9.16
N LYS A 95 -6.42 1.43 8.25
CA LYS A 95 -4.99 1.45 8.51
C LYS A 95 -4.31 2.50 7.66
N TRP A 96 -3.51 3.33 8.30
CA TRP A 96 -2.79 4.42 7.65
C TRP A 96 -1.33 4.03 7.45
N LEU A 97 -0.82 4.17 6.23
CA LEU A 97 0.58 3.96 5.89
C LEU A 97 1.22 5.31 5.58
N TYR A 98 2.37 5.58 6.20
CA TYR A 98 3.20 6.71 5.81
C TYR A 98 3.72 6.50 4.39
N VAL A 99 3.73 7.55 3.57
CA VAL A 99 4.30 7.52 2.22
C VAL A 99 5.01 8.83 1.92
N VAL A 100 6.07 8.76 1.13
CA VAL A 100 6.60 9.91 0.39
C VAL A 100 6.18 9.74 -1.07
N PRO A 101 5.31 10.61 -1.63
CA PRO A 101 4.75 10.44 -2.97
C PRO A 101 5.73 10.89 -4.08
N LYS A 102 6.98 10.43 -4.01
CA LYS A 102 8.07 10.73 -4.94
C LYS A 102 8.63 9.41 -5.49
N TYR A 103 8.86 9.34 -6.79
CA TYR A 103 9.24 8.12 -7.52
C TYR A 103 10.60 8.31 -8.22
N PRO A 104 11.74 7.92 -7.61
CA PRO A 104 11.91 7.41 -6.23
C PRO A 104 12.09 8.51 -5.18
N CYS A 105 11.86 8.17 -3.90
CA CYS A 105 12.32 8.98 -2.77
C CYS A 105 13.70 8.54 -2.25
N SER A 106 14.48 9.49 -1.74
CA SER A 106 15.75 9.26 -1.05
C SER A 106 15.56 9.23 0.47
N PHE A 107 16.62 8.90 1.22
CA PHE A 107 16.58 8.96 2.68
C PHE A 107 16.33 10.37 3.22
N ASP A 108 16.81 11.41 2.55
CA ASP A 108 16.60 12.80 2.95
C ASP A 108 15.13 13.25 2.81
N ASP A 109 14.36 12.58 1.96
CA ASP A 109 12.92 12.83 1.84
C ASP A 109 12.11 12.16 2.96
N LEU A 110 12.67 11.17 3.66
CA LEU A 110 11.95 10.37 4.66
C LEU A 110 11.98 11.04 6.04
N ASP A 111 10.80 11.17 6.64
CA ASP A 111 10.66 11.62 8.02
C ASP A 111 9.95 10.58 8.89
N PHE A 112 10.71 9.57 9.31
CA PHE A 112 10.18 8.49 10.15
C PHE A 112 9.91 8.88 11.60
N ARG A 113 10.22 10.11 12.04
CA ARG A 113 9.75 10.62 13.34
C ARG A 113 8.22 10.64 13.41
N LYS A 114 7.55 10.70 12.27
CA LYS A 114 6.09 10.67 12.13
C LYS A 114 5.48 9.27 12.26
N MET A 115 6.28 8.19 12.21
CA MET A 115 5.79 6.81 12.14
C MET A 115 4.85 6.41 13.28
N ASN A 116 4.97 7.04 14.45
CA ASN A 116 4.09 6.81 15.60
C ASN A 116 2.60 7.09 15.31
N ASP A 117 2.30 7.90 14.29
CA ASP A 117 0.93 8.22 13.90
C ASP A 117 0.36 7.24 12.86
N PHE A 118 1.18 6.32 12.36
CA PHE A 118 0.85 5.40 11.27
C PHE A 118 0.87 3.94 11.74
N ASN A 119 0.14 3.09 11.02
CA ASN A 119 0.18 1.65 11.24
C ASN A 119 1.27 0.96 10.43
N GLY A 120 1.87 1.64 9.46
CA GLY A 120 2.89 1.08 8.60
C GLY A 120 3.45 2.07 7.59
N TYR A 121 4.15 1.55 6.59
CA TYR A 121 4.90 2.32 5.61
C TYR A 121 4.66 1.78 4.20
N SER A 122 4.43 2.70 3.25
CA SER A 122 4.28 2.47 1.82
C SER A 122 5.51 3.07 1.13
N ASN A 123 6.38 2.18 0.65
CA ASN A 123 7.75 2.48 0.23
C ASN A 123 7.84 2.89 -1.24
N HIS A 124 8.54 3.99 -1.51
CA HIS A 124 9.04 4.36 -2.83
C HIS A 124 10.57 4.61 -2.82
N CYS A 125 11.26 4.18 -1.76
CA CYS A 125 12.71 4.25 -1.68
C CYS A 125 13.32 2.96 -2.27
N PRO A 126 14.30 3.05 -3.18
CA PRO A 126 14.91 1.88 -3.81
C PRO A 126 15.86 1.12 -2.87
N ASN A 127 16.04 1.59 -1.62
CA ASN A 127 16.91 0.95 -0.64
C ASN A 127 16.08 0.23 0.42
N ILE A 128 16.33 -1.08 0.60
CA ILE A 128 15.63 -1.95 1.56
C ILE A 128 15.79 -1.50 3.02
N LEU A 129 16.75 -0.64 3.34
CA LEU A 129 16.93 -0.11 4.69
C LEU A 129 15.70 0.71 5.13
N ALA A 130 15.03 1.42 4.21
CA ALA A 130 13.84 2.21 4.55
C ALA A 130 12.70 1.34 5.16
N PRO A 131 12.23 0.26 4.52
CA PRO A 131 11.23 -0.62 5.13
C PRO A 131 11.73 -1.34 6.40
N VAL A 132 13.02 -1.71 6.49
CA VAL A 132 13.58 -2.32 7.70
C VAL A 132 13.50 -1.34 8.89
N VAL A 133 13.96 -0.10 8.71
CA VAL A 133 13.90 0.92 9.76
C VAL A 133 12.45 1.26 10.12
N ALA A 134 11.53 1.28 9.16
CA ALA A 134 10.12 1.48 9.45
C ALA A 134 9.57 0.42 10.43
N VAL A 135 9.94 -0.86 10.27
CA VAL A 135 9.56 -1.93 11.21
C VAL A 135 10.21 -1.73 12.58
N ILE A 136 11.49 -1.36 12.63
CA ILE A 136 12.18 -1.05 13.90
C ILE A 136 11.45 0.05 14.66
N LEU A 137 10.90 1.04 13.94
CA LEU A 137 10.12 2.14 14.50
C LEU A 137 8.63 1.79 14.73
N GLY A 138 8.27 0.51 14.63
CA GLY A 138 6.95 0.00 15.03
C GLY A 138 5.95 -0.21 13.90
N ALA A 139 6.33 -0.02 12.63
CA ALA A 139 5.47 -0.35 11.50
C ALA A 139 4.99 -1.82 11.56
N LYS A 140 3.70 -2.03 11.37
CA LYS A 140 3.08 -3.38 11.33
C LYS A 140 2.69 -3.81 9.92
N ILE A 141 2.75 -2.88 8.96
CA ILE A 141 2.45 -3.12 7.55
C ILE A 141 3.55 -2.47 6.73
N ILE A 142 4.16 -3.23 5.82
CA ILE A 142 5.11 -2.74 4.83
C ILE A 142 4.52 -3.02 3.45
N GLU A 143 4.43 -2.00 2.62
CA GLU A 143 4.01 -2.07 1.22
C GLU A 143 5.16 -1.61 0.33
N VAL A 144 5.52 -2.43 -0.67
CA VAL A 144 6.62 -2.19 -1.61
C VAL A 144 6.15 -2.55 -3.02
N HIS A 145 6.76 -1.93 -4.03
CA HIS A 145 6.61 -2.37 -5.41
C HIS A 145 7.56 -3.55 -5.66
N VAL A 146 7.13 -4.49 -6.50
CA VAL A 146 7.93 -5.67 -6.86
C VAL A 146 7.93 -5.83 -8.37
N THR A 147 9.08 -6.20 -8.93
CA THR A 147 9.23 -6.46 -10.37
C THR A 147 9.95 -7.78 -10.60
N SER A 148 9.53 -8.50 -11.65
CA SER A 148 10.24 -9.71 -12.08
C SER A 148 11.47 -9.39 -12.94
N ASP A 149 11.58 -8.17 -13.45
CA ASP A 149 12.68 -7.76 -14.33
C ASP A 149 12.93 -6.24 -14.25
N LYS A 150 14.04 -5.87 -13.58
CA LYS A 150 14.49 -4.49 -13.44
C LYS A 150 14.98 -3.86 -14.75
N LYS A 151 15.29 -4.66 -15.78
CA LYS A 151 15.77 -4.15 -17.07
C LYS A 151 14.64 -3.63 -17.95
N LYS A 152 13.39 -3.99 -17.65
CA LYS A 152 12.23 -3.49 -18.40
C LYS A 152 11.95 -2.02 -18.08
N ASN A 153 11.39 -1.31 -19.06
CA ASN A 153 11.03 0.10 -18.89
C ASN A 153 9.61 0.23 -18.36
N PHE A 154 9.38 -0.20 -17.12
CA PHE A 154 8.12 0.04 -16.41
C PHE A 154 8.24 1.29 -15.54
N ILE A 155 7.16 2.08 -15.47
CA ILE A 155 7.16 3.35 -14.72
C ILE A 155 7.50 3.17 -13.23
N ASP A 156 7.14 2.03 -12.65
CA ASP A 156 7.38 1.72 -11.23
C ASP A 156 8.70 0.96 -10.99
N ASN A 157 9.43 0.56 -12.03
CA ASN A 157 10.71 -0.13 -11.86
C ASN A 157 11.74 0.66 -11.02
N PRO A 158 11.83 2.00 -11.09
CA PRO A 158 12.74 2.78 -10.24
C PRO A 158 12.50 2.63 -8.73
N VAL A 159 11.32 2.17 -8.30
CA VAL A 159 10.96 1.99 -6.88
C VAL A 159 10.70 0.52 -6.52
N SER A 160 10.78 -0.38 -7.51
CA SER A 160 10.48 -1.80 -7.33
C SER A 160 11.68 -2.58 -6.82
N PHE A 161 11.43 -3.50 -5.90
CA PHE A 161 12.38 -4.54 -5.55
C PHE A 161 12.24 -5.73 -6.50
N ASP A 162 13.35 -6.35 -6.86
CA ASP A 162 13.31 -7.70 -7.44
C ASP A 162 13.13 -8.76 -6.34
N PHE A 163 13.04 -10.03 -6.74
CA PHE A 163 12.84 -11.12 -5.78
C PHE A 163 14.04 -11.36 -4.84
N ILE A 164 15.26 -10.98 -5.23
CA ILE A 164 16.45 -11.10 -4.39
C ILE A 164 16.38 -10.05 -3.28
N GLU A 165 16.13 -8.79 -3.65
CA GLU A 165 15.99 -7.68 -2.71
C GLU A 165 14.77 -7.85 -1.81
N LEU A 166 13.65 -8.34 -2.35
CA LEU A 166 12.45 -8.63 -1.56
C LEU A 166 12.73 -9.69 -0.49
N LYS A 167 13.44 -10.77 -0.85
CA LYS A 167 13.84 -11.83 0.09
C LYS A 167 14.78 -11.29 1.15
N GLU A 168 15.74 -10.46 0.77
CA GLU A 168 16.69 -9.83 1.69
C GLU A 168 15.97 -8.89 2.66
N MET A 169 15.08 -8.03 2.17
CA MET A 169 14.26 -7.14 3.00
C MET A 169 13.45 -7.92 4.04
N VAL A 170 12.77 -9.00 3.62
CA VAL A 170 11.99 -9.85 4.54
C VAL A 170 12.90 -10.53 5.56
N SER A 171 14.06 -11.04 5.15
CA SER A 171 15.05 -11.66 6.04
C SER A 171 15.50 -10.68 7.12
N GLN A 172 15.88 -9.46 6.73
CA GLN A 172 16.33 -8.42 7.64
C GLN A 172 15.23 -8.00 8.61
N ILE A 173 13.99 -7.78 8.13
CA ILE A 173 12.83 -7.50 8.98
C ILE A 173 12.65 -8.60 10.05
N ARG A 174 12.69 -9.88 9.64
CA ARG A 174 12.53 -11.02 10.57
C ARG A 174 13.67 -11.12 11.58
N ASN A 175 14.89 -10.75 11.20
CA ASN A 175 16.01 -10.69 12.13
C ASN A 175 15.86 -9.54 13.12
N CYS A 176 15.41 -8.36 12.69
CA CYS A 176 15.09 -7.25 13.59
C CYS A 176 14.01 -7.62 14.60
N GLU A 177 12.91 -8.26 14.18
CA GLU A 177 11.85 -8.73 15.08
C GLU A 177 12.36 -9.71 16.14
N LYS A 178 13.35 -10.57 15.83
CA LYS A 178 13.97 -11.47 16.82
C LYS A 178 14.82 -10.76 17.86
N ILE A 179 15.37 -9.59 17.52
CA ILE A 179 16.18 -8.77 18.43
C ILE A 179 15.26 -7.95 19.34
N MET A 180 14.16 -7.44 18.77
CA MET A 180 13.18 -6.58 19.45
C MET A 180 12.15 -7.36 20.31
N ARG A 181 12.47 -8.60 20.73
CA ARG A 181 11.57 -9.47 21.51
C ARG A 181 10.97 -8.77 22.72
#